data_AF-A0A6B3M089-F1
#
_entry.id   AF-A0A6B3M089-F1
#
_cell.length_a   1.000
_cell.length_b   1.000
_cell.length_c   1.000
_cell.angle_alpha   90.00
_cell.angle_beta   90.00
_cell.angle_gamma   90.00
#
_symmetry.space_group_name_H-M   'P 1'
#
loop_
_entity.id
_entity.type
_entity.pdbx_description
1 polymer ?
#
loop_
_entity_poly.entity_id
_entity_poly.type
_entity_poly.pdbx_seq_one_letter_code
_entity_poly.pdbx_strand_id
1 'polypeptide(L)' 'MKRYQFWFLIWLPWLALMITVLVRKDAPFPWVFAINTLVLNLTAINIRRRQLGMNLTSTIKAMIPGIGYHEWRKLYFAKP' A
#
# COMPACT_ATOMS: atom_id res chain seq x y z
N MET A 1 7.27 -11.44 4.93
CA MET A 1 6.60 -10.33 5.66
C MET A 1 5.28 -10.85 6.20
N LYS A 2 5.04 -10.72 7.50
CA LYS A 2 3.77 -11.15 8.10
C LYS A 2 2.61 -10.26 7.62
N ARG A 3 1.40 -10.81 7.57
CA ARG A 3 0.19 -10.07 7.15
C ARG A 3 0.03 -8.74 7.90
N TYR A 4 0.20 -8.74 9.21
CA TYR A 4 0.05 -7.53 10.03
C TYR A 4 1.14 -6.49 9.75
N GLN A 5 2.38 -6.92 9.48
CA GLN A 5 3.47 -6.02 9.10
C GLN A 5 3.19 -5.34 7.76
N PHE A 6 2.63 -6.09 6.79
CA PHE A 6 2.23 -5.53 5.50
C PHE A 6 1.17 -4.44 5.68
N TRP A 7 0.09 -4.74 6.40
CA TRP A 7 -0.97 -3.76 6.66
C TRP A 7 -0.47 -2.54 7.44
N PHE A 8 0.43 -2.73 8.40
CA PHE A 8 1.04 -1.63 9.13
C PHE A 8 1.82 -0.69 8.19
N LEU A 9 2.63 -1.24 7.29
CA LEU A 9 3.40 -0.45 6.31
C LEU A 9 2.51 0.26 5.28
N ILE A 10 1.34 -0.31 4.96
CA ILE A 10 0.35 0.34 4.09
C ILE A 10 -0.31 1.51 4.83
N TRP A 11 -0.80 1.31 6.06
CA TRP A 11 -1.60 2.30 6.79
C TRP A 11 -0.81 3.45 7.41
N LEU A 12 0.41 3.19 7.91
CA LEU A 12 1.19 4.19 8.65
C LEU A 12 1.48 5.46 7.82
N PRO A 13 1.91 5.36 6.54
CA PRO A 13 2.11 6.54 5.70
C PRO A 13 0.83 7.36 5.48
N TRP A 14 -0.33 6.71 5.34
CA TRP A 14 -1.62 7.39 5.21
C TRP A 14 -2.00 8.15 6.47
N LEU A 15 -1.76 7.56 7.66
CA LEU A 15 -1.97 8.25 8.94
C LEU A 15 -1.08 9.49 9.06
N ALA A 16 0.21 9.35 8.71
CA ALA A 16 1.14 10.48 8.73
C ALA A 16 0.72 11.59 7.75
N LEU A 17 0.27 11.23 6.55
CA LEU A 17 -0.26 12.18 5.57
C LEU A 17 -1.51 12.90 6.09
N MET A 18 -2.47 12.17 6.67
CA MET A 18 -3.69 12.76 7.24
C MET A 18 -3.36 13.76 8.35
N ILE A 19 -2.49 13.40 9.29
CA ILE A 19 -2.06 14.32 10.37
C ILE A 19 -1.40 15.56 9.76
N THR A 20 -0.52 15.38 8.78
CA THR A 20 0.18 16.50 8.13
C THR A 20 -0.79 17.46 7.44
N VAL A 21 -1.80 16.93 6.75
CA VAL A 21 -2.84 17.75 6.10
C VAL A 21 -3.70 18.46 7.13
N LEU A 22 -4.11 17.78 8.21
CA LEU A 22 -4.94 18.37 9.26
C LEU A 22 -4.23 19.50 10.02
N VAL A 23 -2.94 19.34 10.32
CA VAL A 23 -2.13 20.35 11.02
C VAL A 23 -1.84 21.56 10.13
N ARG A 24 -1.77 21.37 8.81
CA ARG A 24 -1.43 22.42 7.84
C ARG A 24 -2.65 22.96 7.10
N LYS A 25 -3.69 23.32 7.84
CA LYS A 25 -5.01 23.73 7.32
C LYS A 25 -4.94 24.86 6.26
N ASP A 26 -3.95 25.75 6.38
CA ASP A 26 -3.79 26.93 5.52
C ASP A 26 -2.48 26.93 4.70
N ALA A 27 -1.78 25.79 4.63
CA ALA A 27 -0.57 25.68 3.81
C ALA A 27 -0.85 24.94 2.49
N PRO A 28 0.00 25.13 1.46
CA PRO A 28 -0.06 24.31 0.26
C PRO A 28 0.01 22.82 0.60
N PHE A 29 -0.77 22.02 -0.15
CA PHE A 29 -0.82 20.58 0.06
C PHE A 29 0.60 19.97 0.03
N PRO A 30 0.96 19.14 1.02
CA PRO A 30 2.32 18.61 1.17
C PRO A 30 2.60 17.49 0.16
N TRP A 31 2.75 17.84 -1.11
CA TRP A 31 2.98 16.91 -2.22
C TRP A 31 4.11 15.90 -1.96
N VAL A 32 5.20 16.34 -1.33
CA VAL A 32 6.33 15.47 -0.97
C VAL A 32 5.89 14.33 -0.05
N PHE A 33 5.01 14.59 0.92
CA PHE A 33 4.47 13.56 1.80
C PHE A 33 3.53 12.60 1.06
N ALA A 34 2.71 13.11 0.13
CA ALA A 34 1.83 12.27 -0.69
C ALA A 34 2.62 11.36 -1.62
N ILE A 35 3.65 11.88 -2.30
CA ILE A 35 4.54 11.10 -3.16
C ILE A 35 5.28 10.04 -2.34
N ASN A 36 5.85 10.40 -1.20
CA ASN A 36 6.53 9.45 -0.31
C ASN A 36 5.56 8.36 0.19
N THR A 37 4.32 8.73 0.50
CA THR A 37 3.26 7.78 0.87
C THR A 37 3.02 6.76 -0.24
N LEU A 38 2.89 7.21 -1.49
CA LEU A 38 2.72 6.32 -2.64
C LEU A 38 3.93 5.41 -2.85
N VAL A 39 5.15 5.95 -2.79
CA VAL A 39 6.40 5.18 -2.97
C VAL A 39 6.54 4.10 -1.89
N LEU A 40 6.24 4.42 -0.62
CA LEU A 40 6.29 3.45 0.48
C LEU A 40 5.25 2.33 0.29
N ASN A 41 4.03 2.69 -0.14
CA ASN A 41 2.99 1.70 -0.43
C ASN A 41 3.40 0.78 -1.58
N LEU A 42 3.90 1.33 -2.68
CA LEU A 42 4.39 0.55 -3.83
C LEU A 42 5.56 -0.37 -3.43
N THR A 43 6.47 0.12 -2.59
CA THR A 43 7.58 -0.68 -2.04
C THR A 43 7.06 -1.84 -1.21
N ALA A 44 6.13 -1.60 -0.28
CA ALA A 44 5.54 -2.63 0.56
C ALA A 44 4.84 -3.71 -0.28
N ILE A 45 4.08 -3.31 -1.29
CA ILE A 45 3.42 -4.22 -2.25
C ILE A 45 4.46 -5.00 -3.05
N ASN A 46 5.52 -4.35 -3.54
CA ASN A 46 6.57 -5.01 -4.31
C ASN A 46 7.35 -6.05 -3.49
N ILE A 47 7.63 -5.76 -2.21
CA ILE A 47 8.24 -6.74 -1.30
C ILE A 47 7.28 -7.91 -1.08
N ARG A 48 6.00 -7.63 -0.83
CA ARG A 48 4.99 -8.65 -0.57
C ARG A 48 4.74 -9.56 -1.78
N ARG A 49 4.60 -8.99 -2.98
CA ARG A 49 4.37 -9.76 -4.22
C ARG A 49 5.52 -10.71 -4.51
N ARG A 50 6.78 -10.28 -4.26
CA ARG A 50 7.97 -11.11 -4.44
C ARG A 50 7.96 -12.31 -3.50
N GLN A 51 7.56 -12.10 -2.24
CA GLN A 51 7.44 -13.19 -1.25
C GLN A 51 6.33 -14.19 -1.60
N LEU A 52 5.27 -13.74 -2.26
CA LEU A 52 4.12 -14.58 -2.63
C LEU A 52 4.24 -15.21 -4.03
N GLY A 53 5.38 -15.02 -4.72
CA GLY A 53 5.59 -15.50 -6.08
C GLY A 53 4.58 -14.93 -7.09
N MET A 54 4.19 -13.66 -6.92
CA MET A 54 3.20 -13.00 -7.79
C MET A 54 3.87 -12.21 -8.92
N ASN A 55 3.41 -12.45 -10.14
CA ASN A 55 3.83 -11.70 -11.33
C ASN A 55 3.19 -10.31 -11.35
N LEU A 56 3.76 -9.38 -12.13
CA LEU A 56 3.30 -7.99 -12.21
C LEU A 56 1.81 -7.91 -12.60
N THR A 57 1.40 -8.66 -13.63
CA THR A 57 0.00 -8.74 -14.08
C THR A 57 -0.95 -9.20 -12.99
N SER A 58 -0.57 -10.22 -12.21
CA SER A 58 -1.39 -10.69 -11.07
C SER A 58 -1.48 -9.66 -9.95
N THR A 59 -0.43 -8.86 -9.76
CA THR A 59 -0.41 -7.77 -8.78
C THR A 59 -1.35 -6.64 -9.21
N ILE A 60 -1.36 -6.29 -10.49
CA ILE A 60 -2.28 -5.29 -11.05
C ILE A 60 -3.73 -5.77 -10.91
N LYS A 61 -4.02 -7.04 -11.24
CA LYS A 61 -5.35 -7.63 -11.01
C LYS A 61 -5.79 -7.57 -9.54
N ALA A 62 -4.86 -7.80 -8.61
CA ALA A 62 -5.13 -7.70 -7.17
C ALA A 62 -5.45 -6.27 -6.71
N MET A 63 -5.03 -5.25 -7.46
CA MET A 63 -5.29 -3.83 -7.13
C MET A 63 -6.62 -3.34 -7.67
N ILE A 64 -7.19 -4.00 -8.68
CA ILE A 64 -8.47 -3.57 -9.29
C ILE A 64 -9.63 -4.24 -8.54
N PRO A 65 -10.54 -3.45 -7.92
CA PRO A 65 -11.72 -3.99 -7.27
C PRO A 65 -12.58 -4.81 -8.25
N GLY A 66 -13.03 -5.99 -7.83
CA GLY A 66 -13.97 -6.82 -8.60
C GLY A 66 -13.37 -7.72 -9.69
N ILE A 67 -12.11 -7.53 -10.12
CA ILE A 67 -11.51 -8.35 -11.21
C ILE A 67 -10.67 -9.51 -10.66
N GLY A 68 -9.79 -9.26 -9.70
CA GLY A 68 -8.80 -10.23 -9.23
C GLY A 68 -9.00 -10.62 -7.78
N TYR A 69 -10.18 -11.12 -7.40
CA TYR A 69 -10.47 -11.42 -5.98
C TYR A 69 -9.53 -12.48 -5.39
N HIS A 70 -9.14 -13.48 -6.18
CA HIS A 70 -8.18 -14.49 -5.76
C HIS A 70 -6.80 -13.88 -5.52
N GLU A 71 -6.31 -13.07 -6.44
CA GLU A 71 -5.03 -12.38 -6.37
C GLU A 71 -5.01 -11.33 -5.26
N TRP A 72 -6.13 -10.62 -5.05
CA TRP A 72 -6.34 -9.71 -3.94
C TRP A 72 -6.23 -10.45 -2.61
N ARG A 73 -6.98 -11.55 -2.46
CA ARG A 73 -6.91 -12.36 -1.24
C ARG A 73 -5.50 -12.89 -1.00
N LYS A 74 -4.79 -13.31 -2.06
CA LYS A 74 -3.40 -13.75 -1.98
C LYS A 74 -2.48 -12.61 -1.52
N LEU A 75 -2.52 -11.45 -2.18
CA LEU A 75 -1.64 -10.32 -1.90
C LEU A 75 -1.84 -9.77 -0.47
N TYR A 76 -3.09 -9.51 -0.10
CA TYR A 76 -3.45 -8.78 1.12
C TYR A 76 -3.69 -9.67 2.35
N PHE A 77 -4.03 -10.96 2.16
CA PHE A 77 -4.50 -11.82 3.25
C PHE A 77 -3.78 -13.17 3.39
N ALA A 78 -2.92 -13.57 2.45
CA ALA A 78 -2.17 -14.82 2.60
C ALA A 78 -1.35 -14.84 3.90
N LYS A 79 -1.26 -16.01 4.53
CA LYS A 79 -0.27 -16.21 5.60
C LYS A 79 1.12 -16.27 4.94
N PRO A 80 2.15 -15.67 5.55
CA PRO A 80 3.53 -15.78 5.06
C PRO A 80 3.99 -17.24 5.07
#